data_AF-A0A6A6XPB5-F1
#
_entry.id   AF-A0A6A6XPB5-F1
#
_cell.length_a   1.000
_cell.length_b   1.000
_cell.length_c   1.000
_cell.angle_alpha   90.00
_cell.angle_beta   90.00
_cell.angle_gamma   90.00
#
_symmetry.space_group_name_H-M   'P 1'
#
loop_
_entity.id
_entity.type
_entity.pdbx_description
1 polymer ?
#
loop_
_entity_poly.entity_id
_entity_poly.type
_entity_poly.pdbx_seq_one_letter_code
_entity_poly.pdbx_strand_id
1 'polypeptide(L)'
;MQSLLTFITLLSLVTAHAIPSDLHTRQASSVTDGSWLITWTPSAPNSQVYKGPLRVTSNSSGTYISGDLYNGTVLPNPADGSPVLPRANYWAYVRPTKLTPGSNGGFSLALEYWQLLGFRRTVRGNATIWGDAPFADGLTVDLAPTTAPTGFPDPSNYFSGDLKFAGNGSSAGTFTMGWVSTFLRRIELEIGTVTGVPVPLEDTTETRTWTSIFAEVGYDINVSIGKTDIPEPTNPDLPPGMWKNEQEHAAVLAYRAPTDFDKQWKYYLLVTRLLEGTPRGSMIDESGIYNGVPREGTAIAAEWIVGTTWDGKNDTALPWPAAVRGKKFDELTDPYFRTAVHEVGHMFNLVHPDEFRNDIMTDTETFVQVCESGGGSGGKGFPECIDAGSMAFREHDRFYMQHRPDTHVRPGFVNFGFSAQEFTPPMNGPL
;
A
#
# COMPACT_ATOMS: atom_id res chain seq x y z
N MET A 1 26.16 -18.91 32.22
CA MET A 1 25.72 -17.54 31.86
C MET A 1 25.09 -17.64 30.48
N GLN A 2 23.77 -17.88 30.46
CA GLN A 2 22.94 -17.95 29.26
C GLN A 2 22.57 -16.53 28.83
N SER A 3 22.88 -16.16 27.58
CA SER A 3 22.35 -14.93 26.98
C SER A 3 20.99 -15.24 26.35
N LEU A 4 19.96 -14.73 27.00
CA LEU A 4 18.57 -14.73 26.57
C LEU A 4 18.41 -13.59 25.54
N LEU A 5 18.56 -13.89 24.24
CA LEU A 5 18.10 -12.96 23.20
C LEU A 5 16.58 -13.01 23.18
N THR A 6 15.97 -11.92 23.62
CA THR A 6 14.52 -11.77 23.74
C THR A 6 13.95 -11.56 22.34
N PHE A 7 13.43 -12.62 21.74
CA PHE A 7 12.58 -12.56 20.55
C PHE A 7 11.27 -11.88 20.96
N ILE A 8 11.02 -10.68 20.45
CA ILE A 8 9.74 -10.01 20.63
C ILE A 8 8.82 -10.52 19.54
N THR A 9 8.12 -11.62 19.81
CA THR A 9 6.79 -11.83 19.22
C THR A 9 5.90 -10.71 19.76
N LEU A 10 5.61 -9.71 18.93
CA LEU A 10 4.60 -8.72 19.30
C LEU A 10 3.25 -9.44 19.36
N LEU A 11 2.73 -9.67 20.57
CA LEU A 11 1.29 -9.73 20.76
C LEU A 11 0.71 -8.40 20.25
N SER A 12 0.06 -8.42 19.10
CA SER A 12 -0.75 -7.32 18.58
C SER A 12 -2.04 -7.22 19.41
N LEU A 13 -1.97 -6.56 20.56
CA LEU A 13 -3.16 -5.99 21.19
C LEU A 13 -3.54 -4.74 20.42
N VAL A 14 -4.34 -4.88 19.38
CA VAL A 14 -4.95 -3.73 18.70
C VAL A 14 -6.38 -4.06 18.35
N THR A 15 -7.26 -3.20 18.79
CA THR A 15 -8.70 -3.33 18.63
C THR A 15 -9.09 -3.15 17.16
N ALA A 16 -9.60 -4.21 16.51
CA ALA A 16 -10.46 -4.05 15.34
C ALA A 16 -11.66 -3.17 15.74
N HIS A 17 -11.77 -1.99 15.15
CA HIS A 17 -12.98 -1.19 15.22
C HIS A 17 -13.59 -1.02 13.85
N ALA A 18 -14.88 -1.29 13.81
CA ALA A 18 -15.75 -1.20 12.65
C ALA A 18 -15.72 0.19 12.01
N ILE A 19 -15.90 0.20 10.69
CA ILE A 19 -16.30 1.38 9.93
C ILE A 19 -17.56 1.96 10.60
N PRO A 20 -17.63 3.27 10.90
CA PRO A 20 -18.82 3.90 11.45
C PRO A 20 -20.06 3.54 10.61
N SER A 21 -21.12 3.08 11.27
CA SER A 21 -22.34 2.49 10.69
C SER A 21 -23.31 3.49 10.03
N ASP A 22 -22.87 4.70 9.71
CA ASP A 22 -23.78 5.83 9.56
C ASP A 22 -23.60 6.48 8.19
N LEU A 23 -24.00 5.78 7.12
CA LEU A 23 -23.82 6.23 5.73
C LEU A 23 -25.07 6.10 4.88
N HIS A 24 -26.03 6.99 5.10
CA HIS A 24 -27.11 7.21 4.15
C HIS A 24 -27.42 8.69 3.99
N THR A 25 -26.70 9.37 3.10
CA THR A 25 -27.25 10.46 2.30
C THR A 25 -26.54 10.50 0.94
N ARG A 26 -27.28 10.33 -0.15
CA ARG A 26 -26.79 10.44 -1.53
C ARG A 26 -26.52 11.90 -1.93
N GLN A 27 -25.38 12.18 -2.58
CA GLN A 27 -25.14 13.22 -3.61
C GLN A 27 -23.69 13.06 -4.15
N ALA A 28 -23.28 13.04 -5.43
CA ALA A 28 -23.77 13.53 -6.72
C ALA A 28 -23.14 12.74 -7.91
N SER A 29 -23.75 12.78 -9.10
CA SER A 29 -23.33 12.09 -10.34
C SER A 29 -22.51 13.01 -11.29
N SER A 30 -21.20 12.91 -11.47
CA SER A 30 -20.18 12.00 -10.93
C SER A 30 -18.84 12.66 -11.23
N VAL A 31 -18.03 12.96 -10.22
CA VAL A 31 -16.60 13.23 -10.48
C VAL A 31 -16.00 11.93 -11.00
N THR A 32 -15.31 11.95 -12.14
CA THR A 32 -14.74 10.76 -12.76
C THR A 32 -13.80 10.05 -11.78
N ASP A 33 -14.02 8.75 -11.57
CA ASP A 33 -13.12 7.90 -10.79
C ASP A 33 -11.71 7.89 -11.39
N GLY A 34 -10.71 7.74 -10.52
CA GLY A 34 -9.30 7.74 -10.89
C GLY A 34 -8.47 8.75 -10.12
N SER A 35 -7.26 8.99 -10.63
CA SER A 35 -6.32 9.99 -10.12
C SER A 35 -6.46 11.31 -10.88
N TRP A 36 -6.35 12.40 -10.13
CA TRP A 36 -6.38 13.76 -10.58
C TRP A 36 -5.12 14.47 -10.11
N LEU A 37 -4.53 15.31 -10.95
CA LEU A 37 -3.48 16.24 -10.52
C LEU A 37 -4.16 17.52 -10.02
N ILE A 38 -4.05 17.77 -8.71
CA ILE A 38 -4.52 19.01 -8.09
C ILE A 38 -3.38 20.02 -7.94
N THR A 39 -3.70 21.30 -8.08
CA THR A 39 -2.79 22.40 -7.80
C THR A 39 -3.52 23.48 -7.00
N TRP A 40 -2.92 23.88 -5.89
CA TRP A 40 -3.34 25.06 -5.13
C TRP A 40 -2.25 26.14 -5.22
N THR A 41 -2.64 27.30 -5.74
CA THR A 41 -1.80 28.51 -5.80
C THR A 41 -2.33 29.52 -4.80
N PRO A 42 -1.69 29.71 -3.62
CA PRO A 42 -2.19 30.63 -2.62
C PRO A 42 -2.18 32.09 -3.09
N SER A 43 -3.12 32.88 -2.58
CA SER A 43 -3.28 34.30 -2.93
C SER A 43 -2.18 35.21 -2.35
N ALA A 44 -1.48 34.77 -1.30
CA ALA A 44 -0.46 35.58 -0.64
C ALA A 44 0.81 35.71 -1.52
N PRO A 45 1.46 36.90 -1.54
CA PRO A 45 2.68 37.12 -2.32
C PRO A 45 3.79 36.13 -1.96
N ASN A 46 4.54 35.65 -2.95
CA ASN A 46 5.65 34.70 -2.79
C ASN A 46 5.27 33.37 -2.09
N SER A 47 4.00 33.00 -2.13
CA SER A 47 3.55 31.73 -1.55
C SER A 47 4.05 30.53 -2.34
N GLN A 48 4.28 29.43 -1.62
CA GLN A 48 4.58 28.15 -2.25
C GLN A 48 3.31 27.63 -2.95
N VAL A 49 3.49 27.11 -4.17
CA VAL A 49 2.43 26.38 -4.87
C VAL A 49 2.45 24.94 -4.36
N TYR A 50 1.27 24.40 -4.09
CA TYR A 50 1.08 23.03 -3.63
C TYR A 50 0.49 22.19 -4.75
N LYS A 51 0.97 20.97 -4.93
CA LYS A 51 0.50 20.05 -5.97
C LYS A 51 0.46 18.64 -5.44
N GLY A 52 -0.37 17.80 -6.06
CA GLY A 52 -0.32 16.37 -5.78
C GLY A 52 -1.52 15.62 -6.32
N PRO A 53 -1.63 14.32 -5.96
CA PRO A 53 -2.75 13.49 -6.38
C PRO A 53 -4.02 13.82 -5.58
N LEU A 54 -5.16 13.77 -6.24
CA LEU A 54 -6.48 13.57 -5.64
C LEU A 54 -7.09 12.31 -6.27
N ARG A 55 -7.65 11.45 -5.46
CA ARG A 55 -8.09 10.10 -5.79
C ARG A 55 -9.58 10.04 -5.57
N VAL A 56 -10.30 9.60 -6.59
CA VAL A 56 -11.75 9.47 -6.59
C VAL A 56 -12.09 8.01 -6.85
N THR A 57 -12.89 7.41 -5.98
CA THR A 57 -13.50 6.11 -6.23
C THR A 57 -14.98 6.19 -5.92
N SER A 58 -15.80 5.45 -6.65
CA SER A 58 -17.24 5.39 -6.44
C SER A 58 -17.71 3.95 -6.35
N ASN A 59 -18.63 3.68 -5.44
CA ASN A 59 -19.31 2.39 -5.32
C ASN A 59 -20.81 2.58 -5.02
N SER A 60 -21.51 1.51 -4.70
CA SER A 60 -22.95 1.57 -4.37
C SER A 60 -23.26 2.42 -3.13
N SER A 61 -22.28 2.62 -2.25
CA SER A 61 -22.40 3.33 -0.98
C SER A 61 -22.11 4.83 -1.12
N GLY A 62 -21.38 5.25 -2.16
CA GLY A 62 -21.13 6.67 -2.46
C GLY A 62 -19.78 6.89 -3.15
N THR A 63 -19.33 8.14 -3.14
CA THR A 63 -18.04 8.55 -3.70
C THR A 63 -17.05 8.85 -2.58
N TYR A 64 -15.86 8.27 -2.65
CA TYR A 64 -14.75 8.55 -1.77
C TYR A 64 -13.74 9.43 -2.49
N ILE A 65 -13.31 10.48 -1.81
CA ILE A 65 -12.28 11.36 -2.32
C ILE A 65 -11.21 11.56 -1.25
N SER A 66 -9.94 11.46 -1.63
CA SER A 66 -8.82 11.87 -0.79
C SER A 66 -7.64 12.29 -1.63
N GLY A 67 -6.61 12.90 -1.04
CA GLY A 67 -5.43 13.28 -1.80
C GLY A 67 -4.27 13.69 -0.92
N ASP A 68 -3.21 14.14 -1.55
CA ASP A 68 -1.99 14.56 -0.87
C ASP A 68 -1.46 15.83 -1.56
N LEU A 69 -0.97 16.76 -0.75
CA LEU A 69 -0.36 18.00 -1.22
C LEU A 69 1.11 18.02 -0.83
N TYR A 70 1.93 18.34 -1.82
CA TYR A 70 3.36 18.56 -1.70
C TYR A 70 3.67 20.01 -2.01
N ASN A 71 4.60 20.59 -1.27
CA ASN A 71 5.15 21.89 -1.59
C ASN A 71 6.18 21.80 -2.72
N GLY A 72 6.38 22.88 -3.45
CA GLY A 72 7.58 23.06 -4.26
C GLY A 72 7.37 23.20 -5.75
N THR A 73 8.50 23.25 -6.44
CA THR A 73 8.60 23.77 -7.81
C THR A 73 8.46 22.70 -8.88
N VAL A 74 8.62 21.42 -8.52
CA VAL A 74 8.46 20.31 -9.46
C VAL A 74 7.04 20.32 -10.04
N LEU A 75 6.96 20.22 -11.37
CA LEU A 75 5.71 20.10 -12.11
C LEU A 75 5.58 18.65 -12.58
N PRO A 76 4.65 17.87 -12.01
CA PRO A 76 4.34 16.56 -12.55
C PRO A 76 3.88 16.69 -13.99
N ASN A 77 4.33 15.78 -14.86
CA ASN A 77 3.76 15.65 -16.20
C ASN A 77 2.42 14.91 -16.09
N PRO A 78 1.28 15.53 -16.46
CA PRO A 78 -0.03 14.88 -16.36
C PRO A 78 -0.15 13.60 -17.21
N ALA A 79 0.65 13.47 -18.28
CA ALA A 79 0.66 12.29 -19.14
C ALA A 79 1.30 11.06 -18.48
N ASP A 80 2.03 11.23 -17.37
CA ASP A 80 2.66 10.13 -16.65
C ASP A 80 1.69 9.40 -15.69
N GLY A 81 0.41 9.80 -15.66
CA GLY A 81 -0.60 9.27 -14.74
C GLY A 81 -0.53 9.90 -13.35
N SER A 82 -0.84 9.12 -12.30
CA SER A 82 -0.88 9.63 -10.93
C SER A 82 0.47 10.26 -10.52
N PRO A 83 0.52 11.51 -10.05
CA PRO A 83 1.78 12.19 -9.78
C PRO A 83 2.60 11.49 -8.67
N VAL A 84 3.92 11.43 -8.87
CA VAL A 84 4.89 11.04 -7.83
C VAL A 84 5.74 12.26 -7.54
N LEU A 85 5.77 12.66 -6.27
CA LEU A 85 6.42 13.89 -5.81
C LEU A 85 7.43 13.57 -4.70
N PRO A 86 8.48 14.39 -4.52
CA PRO A 86 9.51 14.13 -3.51
C PRO A 86 8.96 14.05 -2.09
N ARG A 87 9.40 13.07 -1.29
CA ARG A 87 8.91 12.83 0.07
C ARG A 87 9.17 14.02 1.00
N ALA A 88 10.34 14.65 0.86
CA ALA A 88 10.74 15.83 1.63
C ALA A 88 9.78 17.03 1.46
N ASN A 89 8.97 17.01 0.41
CA ASN A 89 8.05 18.07 0.08
C ASN A 89 6.62 17.81 0.55
N TYR A 90 6.33 16.64 1.14
CA TYR A 90 4.99 16.33 1.62
C TYR A 90 4.52 17.37 2.64
N TRP A 91 3.32 17.92 2.45
CA TRP A 91 2.78 18.98 3.30
C TRP A 91 1.49 18.58 4.00
N ALA A 92 0.48 18.09 3.28
CA ALA A 92 -0.82 17.79 3.87
C ALA A 92 -1.55 16.65 3.20
N TYR A 93 -2.37 15.95 3.97
CA TYR A 93 -3.40 15.08 3.45
C TYR A 93 -4.66 15.89 3.13
N VAL A 94 -5.25 15.67 1.96
CA VAL A 94 -6.46 16.34 1.49
C VAL A 94 -7.66 15.44 1.74
N ARG A 95 -8.64 15.99 2.45
CA ARG A 95 -9.86 15.30 2.84
C ARG A 95 -11.08 16.14 2.46
N PRO A 96 -11.75 15.84 1.34
CA PRO A 96 -13.03 16.45 1.03
C PRO A 96 -14.12 15.97 2.00
N THR A 97 -14.91 16.90 2.52
CA THR A 97 -15.99 16.66 3.48
C THR A 97 -17.37 16.84 2.88
N LYS A 98 -17.46 17.40 1.67
CA LYS A 98 -18.71 17.56 0.93
C LYS A 98 -18.42 17.65 -0.56
N LEU A 99 -19.26 17.00 -1.36
CA LEU A 99 -19.36 17.18 -2.80
C LEU A 99 -20.76 17.68 -3.14
N THR A 100 -20.88 18.73 -3.94
CA THR A 100 -22.18 19.25 -4.37
C THR A 100 -22.16 19.49 -5.88
N PRO A 101 -23.09 18.93 -6.66
CA PRO A 101 -23.09 19.14 -8.10
C PRO A 101 -23.46 20.59 -8.43
N GLY A 102 -22.76 21.18 -9.39
CA GLY A 102 -23.03 22.51 -9.91
C GLY A 102 -23.92 22.45 -11.15
N SER A 103 -24.58 23.57 -11.46
CA SER A 103 -25.45 23.70 -12.63
C SER A 103 -24.71 23.81 -13.97
N ASN A 104 -23.40 24.07 -13.94
CA ASN A 104 -22.60 24.44 -15.13
C ASN A 104 -21.64 23.32 -15.57
N GLY A 105 -22.00 22.06 -15.29
CA GLY A 105 -21.11 20.92 -15.50
C GLY A 105 -19.91 20.87 -14.53
N GLY A 106 -19.91 21.75 -13.53
CA GLY A 106 -18.93 21.79 -12.44
C GLY A 106 -19.50 21.23 -11.14
N PHE A 107 -18.80 21.47 -10.03
CA PHE A 107 -19.20 21.01 -8.70
C PHE A 107 -18.49 21.83 -7.62
N SER A 108 -19.00 21.79 -6.39
CA SER A 108 -18.39 22.41 -5.24
C SER A 108 -17.81 21.33 -4.31
N LEU A 109 -16.64 21.62 -3.75
CA LEU A 109 -16.01 20.81 -2.71
C LEU A 109 -15.88 21.61 -1.42
N ALA A 110 -16.25 21.00 -0.29
CA ALA A 110 -15.69 21.37 1.01
C ALA A 110 -14.48 20.49 1.26
N LEU A 111 -13.38 21.09 1.69
CA LEU A 111 -12.06 20.48 1.78
C LEU A 111 -11.46 20.73 3.17
N GLU A 112 -10.70 19.76 3.63
CA GLU A 112 -9.82 19.91 4.78
C GLU A 112 -8.40 19.50 4.39
N TYR A 113 -7.42 20.31 4.77
CA TYR A 113 -6.01 19.97 4.63
C TYR A 113 -5.43 19.66 5.99
N TRP A 114 -5.11 18.39 6.23
CA TRP A 114 -4.49 17.92 7.45
C TRP A 114 -2.98 18.00 7.31
N GLN A 115 -2.37 19.01 7.95
CA GLN A 115 -0.94 19.28 7.80
C GLN A 115 -0.11 18.21 8.50
N LEU A 116 0.91 17.71 7.81
CA LEU A 116 1.96 16.91 8.42
C LEU A 116 2.92 17.85 9.14
N LEU A 117 3.00 17.74 10.46
CA LEU A 117 3.90 18.52 11.31
C LEU A 117 5.28 17.87 11.47
N GLY A 118 5.38 16.59 11.11
CA GLY A 118 6.63 15.84 11.11
C GLY A 118 6.42 14.39 11.50
N PHE A 119 7.48 13.79 12.02
CA PHE A 119 7.50 12.39 12.45
C PHE A 119 7.95 12.29 13.90
N ARG A 120 7.22 11.50 14.69
CA ARG A 120 7.62 11.16 16.05
C ARG A 120 8.42 9.87 16.03
N ARG A 121 9.68 9.92 16.47
CA ARG A 121 10.45 8.71 16.76
C ARG A 121 9.96 8.11 18.08
N THR A 122 9.50 6.88 18.02
CA THR A 122 9.12 6.06 19.17
C THR A 122 10.12 4.92 19.34
N VAL A 123 10.07 4.23 20.48
CA VAL A 123 10.87 3.00 20.70
C VAL A 123 10.56 1.89 19.68
N ARG A 124 9.37 1.93 19.06
CA ARG A 124 8.95 0.97 18.05
C ARG A 124 9.18 1.47 16.61
N GLY A 125 9.38 2.78 16.38
CA GLY A 125 9.51 3.33 15.02
C GLY A 125 9.05 4.77 14.80
N ASN A 126 9.00 5.22 13.55
CA ASN A 126 8.58 6.56 13.13
C ASN A 126 7.08 6.62 12.83
N ALA A 127 6.35 7.41 13.62
CA ALA A 127 4.90 7.68 13.49
C ALA A 127 4.65 9.05 12.86
N THR A 128 3.53 9.25 12.17
CA THR A 128 3.18 10.58 11.65
C THR A 128 2.66 11.51 12.74
N ILE A 129 2.97 12.81 12.64
CA ILE A 129 2.39 13.85 13.49
C ILE A 129 1.55 14.76 12.59
N TRP A 130 0.24 14.79 12.81
CA TRP A 130 -0.68 15.67 12.11
C TRP A 130 -1.04 16.88 12.97
N GLY A 131 -1.51 17.95 12.32
CA GLY A 131 -2.18 19.03 13.03
C GLY A 131 -3.42 18.54 13.79
N ASP A 132 -3.70 19.15 14.94
CA ASP A 132 -4.84 18.80 15.79
C ASP A 132 -6.20 19.19 15.19
N ALA A 133 -6.18 20.00 14.12
CA ALA A 133 -7.34 20.42 13.35
C ALA A 133 -6.96 20.61 11.86
N PRO A 134 -7.95 20.62 10.95
CA PRO A 134 -7.73 21.03 9.56
C PRO A 134 -7.11 22.43 9.47
N PHE A 135 -6.26 22.63 8.48
CA PHE A 135 -5.71 23.94 8.15
C PHE A 135 -6.83 24.96 7.96
N ALA A 136 -6.73 26.07 8.69
CA ALA A 136 -7.64 27.21 8.62
C ALA A 136 -9.14 26.86 8.74
N ASP A 137 -9.46 25.86 9.57
CA ASP A 137 -10.82 25.36 9.83
C ASP A 137 -11.54 24.83 8.58
N GLY A 138 -10.79 24.51 7.52
CA GLY A 138 -11.31 24.01 6.25
C GLY A 138 -11.43 25.07 5.16
N LEU A 139 -11.66 24.57 3.95
CA LEU A 139 -11.68 25.33 2.70
C LEU A 139 -12.90 24.95 1.89
N THR A 140 -13.30 25.84 0.98
CA THR A 140 -14.36 25.57 0.01
C THR A 140 -13.92 26.03 -1.38
N VAL A 141 -14.36 25.33 -2.41
CA VAL A 141 -14.12 25.72 -3.81
C VAL A 141 -15.35 25.39 -4.65
N ASP A 142 -15.73 26.34 -5.51
CA ASP A 142 -16.69 26.12 -6.59
C ASP A 142 -15.90 25.92 -7.88
N LEU A 143 -15.88 24.70 -8.38
CA LEU A 143 -15.13 24.29 -9.57
C LEU A 143 -16.00 24.40 -10.81
N ALA A 144 -15.48 25.04 -11.85
CA ALA A 144 -16.09 25.10 -13.17
C ALA A 144 -15.15 24.48 -14.22
N PRO A 145 -15.70 23.84 -15.28
CA PRO A 145 -14.90 23.37 -16.40
C PRO A 145 -14.07 24.52 -16.99
N THR A 146 -12.82 24.25 -17.34
CA THR A 146 -11.95 25.22 -18.02
C THR A 146 -11.03 24.52 -19.01
N THR A 147 -10.29 25.29 -19.82
CA THR A 147 -9.35 24.73 -20.78
C THR A 147 -8.17 24.08 -20.06
N ALA A 148 -7.98 22.78 -20.27
CA ALA A 148 -6.83 22.07 -19.74
C ALA A 148 -5.51 22.58 -20.35
N PRO A 149 -4.44 22.71 -19.55
CA PRO A 149 -3.09 22.83 -20.08
C PRO A 149 -2.73 21.66 -20.98
N THR A 150 -1.76 21.87 -21.88
CA THR A 150 -1.23 20.78 -22.72
C THR A 150 -0.67 19.66 -21.85
N GLY A 151 -0.95 18.41 -22.24
CA GLY A 151 -0.40 17.20 -21.60
C GLY A 151 -1.40 16.43 -20.73
N PHE A 152 -2.55 17.00 -20.39
CA PHE A 152 -3.62 16.24 -19.71
C PHE A 152 -4.23 15.20 -20.67
N PRO A 153 -4.37 13.93 -20.24
CA PRO A 153 -4.89 12.86 -21.10
C PRO A 153 -6.39 13.01 -21.37
N ASP A 154 -7.14 13.62 -20.45
CA ASP A 154 -8.53 14.00 -20.66
C ASP A 154 -8.73 15.50 -20.43
N PRO A 155 -8.65 16.33 -21.49
CA PRO A 155 -8.82 17.76 -21.36
C PRO A 155 -10.26 18.20 -21.04
N SER A 156 -11.25 17.30 -21.16
CA SER A 156 -12.65 17.59 -20.81
C SER A 156 -12.89 17.51 -19.30
N ASN A 157 -12.06 16.75 -18.59
CA ASN A 157 -12.05 16.61 -17.15
C ASN A 157 -10.98 17.52 -16.52
N TYR A 158 -11.11 18.83 -16.74
CA TYR A 158 -10.25 19.84 -16.14
C TYR A 158 -11.06 21.01 -15.58
N PHE A 159 -10.83 21.33 -14.31
CA PHE A 159 -11.63 22.28 -13.56
C PHE A 159 -10.75 23.29 -12.83
N SER A 160 -11.29 24.49 -12.64
CA SER A 160 -10.66 25.56 -11.86
C SER A 160 -11.70 26.30 -11.03
N GLY A 161 -11.26 26.83 -9.90
CA GLY A 161 -12.09 27.65 -9.03
C GLY A 161 -11.26 28.46 -8.02
N ASP A 162 -11.91 29.42 -7.39
CA ASP A 162 -11.32 30.16 -6.27
C ASP A 162 -11.50 29.36 -4.99
N LEU A 163 -10.38 28.99 -4.38
CA LEU A 163 -10.36 28.37 -3.06
C LEU A 163 -10.59 29.46 -2.01
N LYS A 164 -11.48 29.22 -1.06
CA LYS A 164 -11.87 30.16 0.01
C LYS A 164 -11.74 29.51 1.37
N PHE A 165 -11.34 30.29 2.37
CA PHE A 165 -11.36 29.85 3.76
C PHE A 165 -12.80 29.66 4.24
N ALA A 166 -13.13 28.50 4.80
CA ALA A 166 -14.51 28.18 5.18
C ALA A 166 -15.04 29.13 6.27
N GLY A 167 -14.19 29.54 7.22
CA GLY A 167 -14.60 30.37 8.36
C GLY A 167 -14.97 31.81 8.02
N ASN A 168 -14.49 32.38 6.91
CA ASN A 168 -14.71 33.79 6.58
C ASN A 168 -14.98 34.09 5.09
N GLY A 169 -14.90 33.09 4.22
CA GLY A 169 -15.15 33.23 2.77
C GLY A 169 -14.10 34.01 1.99
N SER A 170 -13.01 34.46 2.63
CA SER A 170 -11.93 35.17 1.94
C SER A 170 -11.12 34.24 1.05
N SER A 171 -10.49 34.79 0.00
CA SER A 171 -9.73 34.02 -0.98
C SER A 171 -8.48 33.41 -0.37
N ALA A 172 -8.40 32.08 -0.40
CA ALA A 172 -7.22 31.28 -0.08
C ALA A 172 -6.32 31.07 -1.31
N GLY A 173 -6.76 31.46 -2.52
CA GLY A 173 -6.02 31.32 -3.78
C GLY A 173 -6.83 30.62 -4.86
N THR A 174 -6.14 30.12 -5.89
CA THR A 174 -6.74 29.37 -7.00
C THR A 174 -6.50 27.88 -6.84
N PHE A 175 -7.51 27.08 -7.11
CA PHE A 175 -7.43 25.62 -7.11
C PHE A 175 -7.78 25.08 -8.50
N THR A 176 -6.94 24.18 -9.02
CA THR A 176 -7.22 23.45 -10.25
C THR A 176 -7.14 21.95 -10.01
N MET A 177 -7.91 21.19 -10.79
CA MET A 177 -7.81 19.73 -10.83
C MET A 177 -8.04 19.22 -12.24
N GLY A 178 -7.17 18.31 -12.70
CA GLY A 178 -7.30 17.66 -14.00
C GLY A 178 -7.11 16.15 -13.89
N TRP A 179 -7.96 15.39 -14.57
CA TRP A 179 -7.91 13.93 -14.55
C TRP A 179 -6.66 13.43 -15.29
N VAL A 180 -5.96 12.45 -14.70
CA VAL A 180 -4.69 11.94 -15.23
C VAL A 180 -4.64 10.43 -15.42
N SER A 181 -5.43 9.64 -14.71
CA SER A 181 -5.41 8.19 -14.85
C SER A 181 -6.65 7.53 -14.25
N THR A 182 -7.03 6.37 -14.77
CA THR A 182 -8.01 5.46 -14.13
C THR A 182 -7.46 4.84 -12.86
N PHE A 183 -6.14 4.71 -12.75
CA PHE A 183 -5.48 4.24 -11.52
C PHE A 183 -5.26 5.40 -10.56
N LEU A 184 -5.43 5.14 -9.27
CA LEU A 184 -5.29 6.10 -8.18
C LEU A 184 -3.81 6.37 -7.83
N ARG A 185 -2.96 5.37 -8.05
CA ARG A 185 -1.56 5.33 -7.64
C ARG A 185 -0.76 4.52 -8.67
N ARG A 186 0.54 4.78 -8.76
CA ARG A 186 1.47 4.00 -9.59
C ARG A 186 2.64 3.51 -8.78
N ILE A 187 3.05 2.28 -9.03
CA ILE A 187 4.11 1.59 -8.30
C ILE A 187 4.95 0.74 -9.26
N GLU A 188 6.17 0.43 -8.84
CA GLU A 188 7.05 -0.51 -9.50
C GLU A 188 7.39 -1.64 -8.54
N LEU A 189 7.29 -2.88 -9.01
CA LEU A 189 7.78 -4.04 -8.30
C LEU A 189 8.92 -4.66 -9.10
N GLU A 190 10.09 -4.76 -8.49
CA GLU A 190 11.21 -5.52 -9.03
C GLU A 190 11.34 -6.83 -8.25
N ILE A 191 11.33 -7.95 -8.97
CA ILE A 191 11.47 -9.29 -8.38
C ILE A 191 12.85 -9.83 -8.73
N GLY A 192 13.69 -10.06 -7.72
CA GLY A 192 14.97 -10.73 -7.87
C GLY A 192 14.97 -12.11 -7.23
N THR A 193 15.70 -13.05 -7.81
CA THR A 193 15.74 -14.43 -7.33
C THR A 193 17.15 -14.97 -7.24
N VAL A 194 17.34 -15.94 -6.35
CA VAL A 194 18.53 -16.80 -6.37
C VAL A 194 18.45 -17.79 -7.53
N THR A 195 19.61 -18.35 -7.91
CA THR A 195 19.72 -19.24 -9.07
C THR A 195 18.80 -20.45 -8.96
N GLY A 196 17.97 -20.67 -9.99
CA GLY A 196 17.17 -21.88 -10.15
C GLY A 196 15.86 -21.91 -9.38
N VAL A 197 15.52 -20.82 -8.69
CA VAL A 197 14.24 -20.65 -8.00
C VAL A 197 13.23 -19.95 -8.94
N PRO A 198 11.98 -20.45 -9.04
CA PRO A 198 10.97 -19.84 -9.91
C PRO A 198 10.56 -18.44 -9.41
N VAL A 199 10.10 -17.61 -10.35
CA VAL A 199 9.53 -16.30 -10.03
C VAL A 199 8.01 -16.45 -9.82
N PRO A 200 7.43 -15.95 -8.71
CA PRO A 200 5.99 -15.99 -8.48
C PRO A 200 5.30 -14.92 -9.33
N LEU A 201 4.77 -15.28 -10.50
CA LEU A 201 4.17 -14.31 -11.44
C LEU A 201 2.64 -14.27 -11.40
N GLU A 202 2.02 -15.43 -11.18
CA GLU A 202 0.58 -15.62 -11.33
C GLU A 202 0.11 -16.90 -10.64
N ASP A 203 -1.22 -17.03 -10.53
CA ASP A 203 -1.87 -18.26 -10.09
C ASP A 203 -1.86 -19.35 -11.18
N THR A 204 -2.26 -20.56 -10.80
CA THR A 204 -2.30 -21.74 -11.68
C THR A 204 -3.22 -21.54 -12.89
N THR A 205 -4.20 -20.64 -12.80
CA THR A 205 -5.13 -20.34 -13.91
C THR A 205 -4.68 -19.19 -14.81
N GLU A 206 -3.59 -18.49 -14.46
CA GLU A 206 -3.08 -17.29 -15.14
C GLU A 206 -4.11 -16.13 -15.18
N THR A 207 -5.13 -16.16 -14.32
CA THR A 207 -6.16 -15.11 -14.24
C THR A 207 -5.87 -14.09 -13.13
N ARG A 208 -5.15 -14.52 -12.10
CA ARG A 208 -4.65 -13.67 -11.01
C ARG A 208 -3.17 -13.45 -11.25
N THR A 209 -2.83 -12.24 -11.68
CA THR A 209 -1.45 -11.78 -11.85
C THR A 209 -1.23 -10.59 -10.91
N TRP A 210 0.02 -10.20 -10.71
CA TRP A 210 0.33 -8.94 -10.02
C TRP A 210 -0.49 -7.77 -10.58
N THR A 211 -0.53 -7.63 -11.90
CA THR A 211 -1.28 -6.55 -12.56
C THR A 211 -2.78 -6.66 -12.31
N SER A 212 -3.40 -7.84 -12.42
CA SER A 212 -4.86 -7.95 -12.22
C SER A 212 -5.25 -7.72 -10.75
N ILE A 213 -4.46 -8.20 -9.80
CA ILE A 213 -4.72 -8.01 -8.36
C ILE A 213 -4.58 -6.52 -7.97
N PHE A 214 -3.50 -5.85 -8.38
CA PHE A 214 -3.28 -4.45 -8.02
C PHE A 214 -4.21 -3.50 -8.77
N ALA A 215 -4.64 -3.84 -9.99
CA ALA A 215 -5.64 -3.07 -10.72
C ALA A 215 -6.98 -3.00 -9.96
N GLU A 216 -7.38 -4.06 -9.26
CA GLU A 216 -8.61 -4.06 -8.46
C GLU A 216 -8.56 -3.02 -7.32
N VAL A 217 -7.40 -2.83 -6.70
CA VAL A 217 -7.22 -1.79 -5.68
C VAL A 217 -6.85 -0.44 -6.27
N GLY A 218 -6.90 -0.27 -7.60
CA GLY A 218 -6.68 1.00 -8.28
C GLY A 218 -5.21 1.38 -8.40
N TYR A 219 -4.28 0.42 -8.39
CA TYR A 219 -2.86 0.66 -8.58
C TYR A 219 -2.42 0.24 -9.98
N ASP A 220 -1.69 1.15 -10.63
CA ASP A 220 -0.91 0.87 -11.83
C ASP A 220 0.42 0.27 -11.39
N ILE A 221 0.55 -1.06 -11.47
CA ILE A 221 1.78 -1.76 -11.11
C ILE A 221 2.58 -2.12 -12.36
N ASN A 222 3.84 -1.68 -12.39
CA ASN A 222 4.82 -2.17 -13.33
C ASN A 222 5.69 -3.24 -12.67
N VAL A 223 5.58 -4.50 -13.12
CA VAL A 223 6.38 -5.61 -12.61
C VAL A 223 7.57 -5.87 -13.53
N SER A 224 8.76 -5.96 -12.95
CA SER A 224 9.99 -6.26 -13.66
C SER A 224 10.73 -7.42 -12.99
N ILE A 225 11.31 -8.30 -13.81
CA ILE A 225 12.22 -9.33 -13.34
C ILE A 225 13.62 -8.74 -13.32
N GLY A 226 14.18 -8.64 -12.13
CA GLY A 226 15.55 -8.19 -11.89
C GLY A 226 16.55 -9.32 -12.10
N LYS A 227 17.58 -9.34 -11.27
CA LYS A 227 18.60 -10.40 -11.28
C LYS A 227 18.01 -11.73 -10.79
N THR A 228 18.19 -12.82 -11.55
CA THR A 228 17.65 -14.17 -11.23
C THR A 228 18.71 -15.20 -10.84
N ASP A 229 19.94 -14.74 -10.68
CA ASP A 229 21.13 -15.50 -10.29
C ASP A 229 21.83 -14.81 -9.12
N ILE A 230 21.05 -14.28 -8.18
CA ILE A 230 21.59 -13.64 -6.97
C ILE A 230 22.40 -14.69 -6.18
N PRO A 231 23.69 -14.42 -5.88
CA PRO A 231 24.52 -15.34 -5.11
C PRO A 231 23.95 -15.56 -3.70
N GLU A 232 23.84 -16.82 -3.31
CA GLU A 232 23.41 -17.18 -1.96
C GLU A 232 24.53 -16.97 -0.93
N PRO A 233 24.20 -16.51 0.29
CA PRO A 233 25.17 -16.37 1.36
C PRO A 233 25.60 -17.73 1.89
N THR A 234 26.83 -17.80 2.39
CA THR A 234 27.32 -18.94 3.17
C THR A 234 27.13 -18.63 4.65
N ASN A 235 26.29 -19.41 5.32
CA ASN A 235 26.07 -19.31 6.77
C ASN A 235 26.52 -20.63 7.43
N PRO A 236 27.64 -20.66 8.19
CA PRO A 236 28.15 -21.91 8.76
C PRO A 236 27.25 -22.50 9.85
N ASP A 237 26.43 -21.67 10.50
CA ASP A 237 25.56 -22.05 11.61
C ASP A 237 24.11 -22.29 11.18
N LEU A 238 23.79 -22.15 9.88
CA LEU A 238 22.44 -22.30 9.34
C LEU A 238 22.41 -23.35 8.22
N PRO A 239 21.23 -23.92 7.91
CA PRO A 239 21.08 -24.78 6.75
C PRO A 239 21.55 -24.09 5.45
N PRO A 240 22.05 -24.85 4.46
CA PRO A 240 22.40 -24.28 3.16
C PRO A 240 21.22 -23.56 2.50
N GLY A 241 21.49 -22.41 1.88
CA GLY A 241 20.46 -21.58 1.21
C GLY A 241 19.60 -20.75 2.17
N MET A 242 19.89 -20.76 3.48
CA MET A 242 19.23 -19.92 4.48
C MET A 242 19.79 -18.51 4.45
N TRP A 243 18.89 -17.52 4.40
CA TRP A 243 19.24 -16.11 4.44
C TRP A 243 18.92 -15.49 5.79
N LYS A 244 19.80 -14.61 6.26
CA LYS A 244 19.49 -13.70 7.36
C LYS A 244 18.92 -12.41 6.80
N ASN A 245 18.05 -11.74 7.56
CA ASN A 245 17.42 -10.48 7.16
C ASN A 245 18.42 -9.39 6.73
N GLU A 246 19.56 -9.29 7.43
CA GLU A 246 20.66 -8.37 7.05
C GLU A 246 21.31 -8.69 5.70
N GLN A 247 21.39 -9.99 5.34
CA GLN A 247 21.93 -10.46 4.07
C GLN A 247 20.92 -10.23 2.94
N GLU A 248 19.62 -10.43 3.22
CA GLU A 248 18.53 -10.11 2.31
C GLU A 248 18.60 -8.62 1.93
N HIS A 249 18.67 -7.72 2.93
CA HIS A 249 18.81 -6.29 2.68
C HIS A 249 20.05 -5.95 1.88
N ALA A 250 21.20 -6.52 2.25
CA ALA A 250 22.45 -6.31 1.51
C ALA A 250 22.32 -6.73 0.03
N ALA A 251 21.64 -7.84 -0.26
CA ALA A 251 21.38 -8.28 -1.63
C ALA A 251 20.42 -7.35 -2.37
N VAL A 252 19.35 -6.88 -1.72
CA VAL A 252 18.46 -5.86 -2.30
C VAL A 252 19.28 -4.65 -2.75
N LEU A 253 20.14 -4.10 -1.89
CA LEU A 253 20.96 -2.94 -2.24
C LEU A 253 21.99 -3.23 -3.35
N ALA A 254 22.56 -4.43 -3.37
CA ALA A 254 23.59 -4.80 -4.32
C ALA A 254 23.04 -5.09 -5.73
N TYR A 255 21.82 -5.66 -5.82
CA TYR A 255 21.33 -6.26 -7.06
C TYR A 255 20.07 -5.64 -7.63
N ARG A 256 19.33 -4.82 -6.87
CA ARG A 256 18.20 -4.08 -7.43
C ARG A 256 18.67 -3.04 -8.44
N ALA A 257 17.84 -2.72 -9.43
CA ALA A 257 18.12 -1.59 -10.29
C ALA A 257 18.11 -0.26 -9.50
N PRO A 258 18.95 0.74 -9.88
CA PRO A 258 19.01 2.03 -9.20
C PRO A 258 17.62 2.63 -8.97
N THR A 259 17.41 3.17 -7.77
CA THR A 259 16.09 3.63 -7.33
C THR A 259 16.18 5.03 -6.76
N ASP A 260 15.31 5.92 -7.25
CA ASP A 260 15.06 7.23 -6.67
C ASP A 260 13.63 7.27 -6.15
N PHE A 261 13.46 7.01 -4.85
CA PHE A 261 12.16 6.96 -4.20
C PHE A 261 11.39 8.26 -4.27
N ASP A 262 12.02 9.37 -4.66
CA ASP A 262 11.40 10.68 -4.81
C ASP A 262 10.87 10.92 -6.24
N LYS A 263 11.17 10.00 -7.17
CA LYS A 263 10.65 9.95 -8.55
C LYS A 263 9.77 8.74 -8.84
N GLN A 264 9.91 7.65 -8.10
CA GLN A 264 9.13 6.42 -8.28
C GLN A 264 8.80 5.74 -6.94
N TRP A 265 7.69 5.01 -6.90
CA TRP A 265 7.33 4.17 -5.74
C TRP A 265 7.74 2.74 -6.06
N LYS A 266 9.00 2.41 -5.78
CA LYS A 266 9.56 1.12 -6.13
C LYS A 266 9.64 0.22 -4.90
N TYR A 267 9.28 -1.04 -5.10
CA TYR A 267 9.31 -2.09 -4.11
C TYR A 267 10.17 -3.23 -4.66
N TYR A 268 10.82 -3.97 -3.77
CA TYR A 268 11.63 -5.12 -4.12
C TYR A 268 11.13 -6.38 -3.44
N LEU A 269 10.92 -7.43 -4.24
CA LEU A 269 10.67 -8.78 -3.74
C LEU A 269 11.92 -9.64 -3.98
N LEU A 270 12.55 -10.09 -2.89
CA LEU A 270 13.64 -11.06 -2.95
C LEU A 270 13.08 -12.47 -2.80
N VAL A 271 13.34 -13.33 -3.79
CA VAL A 271 12.99 -14.74 -3.72
C VAL A 271 14.23 -15.56 -3.40
N THR A 272 14.25 -16.15 -2.21
CA THR A 272 15.34 -16.99 -1.71
C THR A 272 14.93 -18.46 -1.65
N ARG A 273 15.87 -19.36 -1.35
CA ARG A 273 15.52 -20.75 -1.03
C ARG A 273 14.84 -20.83 0.34
N LEU A 274 15.48 -20.29 1.37
CA LEU A 274 15.06 -20.37 2.77
C LEU A 274 15.35 -19.05 3.50
N LEU A 275 14.59 -18.78 4.57
CA LEU A 275 14.69 -17.59 5.41
C LEU A 275 14.89 -17.97 6.88
N GLU A 276 15.81 -17.28 7.58
CA GLU A 276 16.00 -17.46 9.02
C GLU A 276 14.83 -16.85 9.79
N GLY A 277 14.29 -17.59 10.77
CA GLY A 277 13.27 -17.07 11.69
C GLY A 277 11.84 -17.11 11.17
N THR A 278 11.62 -17.20 9.85
CA THR A 278 10.29 -17.33 9.22
C THR A 278 10.31 -18.42 8.15
N PRO A 279 9.28 -19.29 8.07
CA PRO A 279 9.26 -20.36 7.07
C PRO A 279 8.90 -19.86 5.66
N ARG A 280 8.25 -18.71 5.50
CA ARG A 280 7.59 -18.34 4.22
C ARG A 280 8.01 -16.99 3.69
N GLY A 281 7.89 -15.95 4.49
CA GLY A 281 8.17 -14.60 4.07
C GLY A 281 8.30 -13.65 5.25
N SER A 282 8.96 -12.52 4.99
CA SER A 282 9.11 -11.43 5.94
C SER A 282 9.57 -10.16 5.26
N MET A 283 9.15 -9.04 5.83
CA MET A 283 9.70 -7.72 5.51
C MET A 283 11.21 -7.66 5.79
N ILE A 284 11.96 -7.06 4.87
CA ILE A 284 13.42 -6.90 4.99
C ILE A 284 13.78 -5.68 5.85
N ASP A 285 13.00 -4.60 5.74
CA ASP A 285 13.37 -3.28 6.26
C ASP A 285 12.21 -2.59 6.98
N GLU A 286 11.56 -3.31 7.89
CA GLU A 286 10.38 -2.85 8.64
C GLU A 286 10.54 -1.45 9.25
N SER A 287 11.76 -1.11 9.68
CA SER A 287 12.05 0.12 10.42
C SER A 287 13.17 0.99 9.82
N GLY A 288 13.58 0.72 8.57
CA GLY A 288 14.66 1.44 7.91
C GLY A 288 16.02 1.29 8.62
N ILE A 289 16.19 0.23 9.40
CA ILE A 289 17.37 0.00 10.26
C ILE A 289 18.69 -0.08 9.50
N TYR A 290 18.65 -0.46 8.22
CA TYR A 290 19.85 -0.69 7.42
C TYR A 290 20.30 0.53 6.61
N ASN A 291 19.37 1.27 5.98
CA ASN A 291 19.70 2.40 5.11
C ASN A 291 18.83 3.66 5.32
N GLY A 292 17.98 3.67 6.35
CA GLY A 292 17.07 4.78 6.65
C GLY A 292 15.81 4.84 5.78
N VAL A 293 15.60 3.89 4.87
CA VAL A 293 14.38 3.77 4.07
C VAL A 293 13.58 2.59 4.61
N PRO A 294 12.43 2.80 5.27
CA PRO A 294 11.54 1.69 5.64
C PRO A 294 10.70 1.20 4.46
N ARG A 295 10.35 -0.10 4.49
CA ARG A 295 9.36 -0.76 3.61
C ARG A 295 9.68 -0.71 2.11
N GLU A 296 10.95 -0.83 1.77
CA GLU A 296 11.44 -0.92 0.40
C GLU A 296 11.60 -2.35 -0.09
N GLY A 297 11.69 -3.34 0.82
CA GLY A 297 11.95 -4.73 0.47
C GLY A 297 11.18 -5.74 1.32
N THR A 298 10.80 -6.85 0.69
CA THR A 298 10.32 -8.05 1.37
C THR A 298 10.97 -9.30 0.76
N ALA A 299 10.99 -10.41 1.48
CA ALA A 299 11.55 -11.66 1.03
C ALA A 299 10.54 -12.82 1.15
N ILE A 300 10.64 -13.81 0.26
CA ILE A 300 9.94 -15.09 0.38
C ILE A 300 10.90 -16.28 0.20
N ALA A 301 10.59 -17.39 0.86
CA ALA A 301 11.25 -18.69 0.73
C ALA A 301 10.51 -19.57 -0.28
N ALA A 302 11.18 -19.96 -1.35
CA ALA A 302 10.64 -20.87 -2.35
C ALA A 302 10.76 -22.34 -1.97
N GLU A 303 11.88 -22.73 -1.35
CA GLU A 303 12.20 -24.14 -1.06
C GLU A 303 11.84 -24.55 0.38
N TRP A 304 11.06 -23.74 1.10
CA TRP A 304 10.52 -24.16 2.40
C TRP A 304 9.72 -25.45 2.26
N ILE A 305 9.96 -26.40 3.17
CA ILE A 305 9.29 -27.69 3.16
C ILE A 305 7.98 -27.58 3.92
N VAL A 306 6.87 -27.76 3.22
CA VAL A 306 5.54 -27.62 3.81
C VAL A 306 5.36 -28.61 4.96
N GLY A 307 4.94 -28.10 6.12
CA GLY A 307 4.84 -28.87 7.35
C GLY A 307 6.11 -28.89 8.21
N THR A 308 7.07 -28.00 7.94
CA THR A 308 8.21 -27.74 8.83
C THR A 308 8.22 -26.31 9.35
N THR A 309 8.85 -26.09 10.50
CA THR A 309 9.33 -24.77 10.94
C THR A 309 10.48 -24.29 10.05
N TRP A 310 10.87 -23.02 10.18
CA TRP A 310 11.94 -22.41 9.38
C TRP A 310 13.29 -23.14 9.51
N ASP A 311 13.55 -23.77 10.66
CA ASP A 311 14.76 -24.55 10.93
C ASP A 311 14.67 -26.02 10.46
N GLY A 312 13.61 -26.37 9.71
CA GLY A 312 13.43 -27.69 9.10
C GLY A 312 12.86 -28.77 10.03
N LYS A 313 12.50 -28.45 11.27
CA LYS A 313 11.81 -29.39 12.17
C LYS A 313 10.35 -29.53 11.80
N ASN A 314 9.74 -30.69 12.06
CA ASN A 314 8.30 -30.87 11.82
C ASN A 314 7.48 -29.85 12.61
N ASP A 315 6.59 -29.15 11.92
CA ASP A 315 5.58 -28.32 12.54
C ASP A 315 4.41 -29.20 13.00
N THR A 316 4.26 -29.33 14.30
CA THR A 316 3.19 -30.08 14.95
C THR A 316 2.08 -29.19 15.49
N ALA A 317 2.19 -27.87 15.36
CA ALA A 317 1.20 -26.91 15.83
C ALA A 317 0.04 -26.75 14.83
N LEU A 318 0.33 -26.89 13.53
CA LEU A 318 -0.65 -26.71 12.46
C LEU A 318 -1.07 -28.04 11.81
N PRO A 319 -2.34 -28.16 11.37
CA PRO A 319 -2.87 -29.39 10.80
C PRO A 319 -2.49 -29.57 9.32
N TRP A 320 -1.20 -29.43 8.96
CA TRP A 320 -0.76 -29.54 7.55
C TRP A 320 -1.26 -30.83 6.87
N PRO A 321 -2.03 -30.75 5.77
CA PRO A 321 -2.61 -31.93 5.14
C PRO A 321 -1.53 -32.81 4.49
N ALA A 322 -1.77 -34.12 4.48
CA ALA A 322 -0.83 -35.09 3.91
C ALA A 322 -0.57 -34.88 2.41
N ALA A 323 -1.49 -34.25 1.69
CA ALA A 323 -1.38 -33.97 0.25
C ALA A 323 -0.29 -32.92 -0.10
N VAL A 324 0.08 -32.07 0.86
CA VAL A 324 1.10 -31.02 0.67
C VAL A 324 2.34 -31.20 1.51
N ARG A 325 2.24 -31.89 2.65
CA ARG A 325 3.36 -32.06 3.58
C ARG A 325 4.57 -32.70 2.87
N GLY A 326 5.75 -32.11 3.06
CA GLY A 326 7.01 -32.57 2.47
C GLY A 326 7.30 -32.04 1.06
N LYS A 327 6.37 -31.33 0.42
CA LYS A 327 6.63 -30.60 -0.83
C LYS A 327 7.39 -29.31 -0.54
N LYS A 328 8.19 -28.85 -1.50
CA LYS A 328 8.69 -27.48 -1.50
C LYS A 328 7.53 -26.53 -1.73
N PHE A 329 7.65 -25.30 -1.22
CA PHE A 329 6.57 -24.34 -1.29
C PHE A 329 6.29 -23.87 -2.71
N ASP A 330 7.34 -23.72 -3.54
CA ASP A 330 7.24 -23.38 -4.96
C ASP A 330 6.56 -24.45 -5.82
N GLU A 331 6.44 -25.69 -5.34
CA GLU A 331 5.61 -26.74 -5.97
C GLU A 331 4.10 -26.49 -5.78
N LEU A 332 3.72 -25.58 -4.88
CA LEU A 332 2.35 -25.17 -4.65
C LEU A 332 2.12 -23.77 -5.22
N THR A 333 1.91 -23.69 -6.54
CA THR A 333 1.81 -22.44 -7.31
C THR A 333 0.91 -21.39 -6.66
N ASP A 334 -0.33 -21.75 -6.31
CA ASP A 334 -1.30 -20.81 -5.75
C ASP A 334 -0.90 -20.30 -4.35
N PRO A 335 -0.58 -21.16 -3.35
CA PRO A 335 -0.03 -20.70 -2.08
C PRO A 335 1.25 -19.86 -2.21
N TYR A 336 2.14 -20.25 -3.12
CA TYR A 336 3.43 -19.60 -3.32
C TYR A 336 3.25 -18.18 -3.88
N PHE A 337 2.50 -18.04 -4.96
CA PHE A 337 2.18 -16.74 -5.54
C PHE A 337 1.38 -15.86 -4.57
N ARG A 338 0.37 -16.42 -3.89
CA ARG A 338 -0.41 -15.69 -2.90
C ARG A 338 0.46 -15.14 -1.77
N THR A 339 1.41 -15.93 -1.28
CA THR A 339 2.36 -15.50 -0.24
C THR A 339 3.24 -14.35 -0.75
N ALA A 340 3.73 -14.42 -2.00
CA ALA A 340 4.47 -13.30 -2.57
C ALA A 340 3.66 -12.00 -2.55
N VAL A 341 2.38 -12.05 -2.97
CA VAL A 341 1.50 -10.88 -2.97
C VAL A 341 1.19 -10.40 -1.55
N HIS A 342 1.00 -11.33 -0.60
CA HIS A 342 0.81 -11.03 0.82
C HIS A 342 1.98 -10.25 1.40
N GLU A 343 3.21 -10.70 1.16
CA GLU A 343 4.41 -10.02 1.65
C GLU A 343 4.58 -8.63 1.04
N VAL A 344 4.26 -8.46 -0.25
CA VAL A 344 4.22 -7.13 -0.88
C VAL A 344 3.10 -6.26 -0.29
N GLY A 345 1.99 -6.87 0.14
CA GLY A 345 0.91 -6.22 0.89
C GLY A 345 1.40 -5.52 2.16
N HIS A 346 2.31 -6.14 2.92
CA HIS A 346 2.91 -5.53 4.11
C HIS A 346 3.68 -4.24 3.81
N MET A 347 4.21 -4.08 2.59
CA MET A 347 4.90 -2.86 2.18
C MET A 347 3.96 -1.65 2.10
N PHE A 348 2.64 -1.87 1.97
CA PHE A 348 1.61 -0.84 2.06
C PHE A 348 1.09 -0.61 3.49
N ASN A 349 1.81 -1.13 4.49
CA ASN A 349 1.41 -1.11 5.90
C ASN A 349 0.16 -1.96 6.22
N LEU A 350 -0.22 -2.89 5.35
CA LEU A 350 -1.29 -3.83 5.68
C LEU A 350 -0.78 -4.85 6.70
N VAL A 351 -1.63 -5.24 7.65
CA VAL A 351 -1.32 -6.22 8.69
C VAL A 351 -2.21 -7.45 8.54
N HIS A 352 -1.84 -8.55 9.19
CA HIS A 352 -2.71 -9.71 9.27
C HIS A 352 -4.03 -9.33 9.97
N PRO A 353 -5.18 -9.83 9.49
CA PRO A 353 -6.45 -9.62 10.19
C PRO A 353 -6.48 -10.42 11.49
N ASP A 354 -7.16 -9.89 12.51
CA ASP A 354 -7.30 -10.54 13.84
C ASP A 354 -8.08 -11.86 13.80
N GLU A 355 -8.85 -12.06 12.74
CA GLU A 355 -9.66 -13.25 12.48
C GLU A 355 -9.46 -13.66 11.03
N PHE A 356 -9.71 -14.94 10.74
CA PHE A 356 -9.69 -15.42 9.36
C PHE A 356 -10.59 -14.58 8.45
N ARG A 357 -10.03 -14.21 7.30
CA ARG A 357 -10.73 -13.60 6.18
C ARG A 357 -10.26 -14.29 4.91
N ASN A 358 -11.17 -14.53 3.96
CA ASN A 358 -10.79 -15.10 2.67
C ASN A 358 -10.21 -13.99 1.77
N ASP A 359 -9.00 -13.51 2.07
CA ASP A 359 -8.29 -12.43 1.38
C ASP A 359 -6.78 -12.64 1.37
N ILE A 360 -6.02 -11.79 0.66
CA ILE A 360 -4.55 -11.85 0.55
C ILE A 360 -3.82 -11.68 1.88
N MET A 361 -4.32 -10.84 2.79
CA MET A 361 -3.60 -10.44 4.00
C MET A 361 -3.74 -11.44 5.16
N THR A 362 -4.58 -12.46 5.03
CA THR A 362 -4.60 -13.60 5.97
C THR A 362 -3.37 -14.48 5.74
N ASP A 363 -2.62 -14.85 6.77
CA ASP A 363 -1.43 -15.68 6.56
C ASP A 363 -1.77 -17.13 6.15
N THR A 364 -0.78 -17.82 5.59
CA THR A 364 -0.94 -19.22 5.12
C THR A 364 -1.27 -20.19 6.25
N GLU A 365 -0.81 -19.92 7.48
CA GLU A 365 -1.03 -20.78 8.65
C GLU A 365 -2.52 -20.79 9.05
N THR A 366 -3.11 -19.60 9.09
CA THR A 366 -4.52 -19.38 9.37
C THR A 366 -5.40 -19.99 8.28
N PHE A 367 -4.98 -19.89 7.00
CA PHE A 367 -5.64 -20.61 5.91
C PHE A 367 -5.65 -22.12 6.16
N VAL A 368 -4.50 -22.72 6.44
CA VAL A 368 -4.41 -24.17 6.71
C VAL A 368 -5.29 -24.57 7.88
N GLN A 369 -5.26 -23.82 8.99
CA GLN A 369 -6.09 -24.10 10.15
C GLN A 369 -7.59 -24.08 9.82
N VAL A 370 -8.04 -23.09 9.05
CA VAL A 370 -9.47 -22.92 8.70
C VAL A 370 -9.93 -23.91 7.64
N CYS A 371 -9.11 -24.19 6.63
CA CYS A 371 -9.44 -25.16 5.58
C CYS A 371 -9.57 -26.58 6.17
N GLU A 372 -8.65 -26.97 7.05
CA GLU A 372 -8.63 -28.32 7.63
C GLU A 372 -9.62 -28.52 8.78
N SER A 373 -10.11 -27.43 9.40
CA SER A 373 -11.22 -27.49 10.35
C SER A 373 -12.61 -27.42 9.69
N GLY A 374 -12.67 -27.27 8.36
CA GLY A 374 -13.92 -27.18 7.60
C GLY A 374 -14.67 -25.85 7.74
N GLY A 375 -14.01 -24.82 8.28
CA GLY A 375 -14.66 -23.59 8.77
C GLY A 375 -14.86 -22.46 7.75
N GLY A 376 -14.14 -22.44 6.62
CA GLY A 376 -14.11 -21.23 5.78
C GLY A 376 -13.86 -21.39 4.28
N SER A 377 -13.72 -22.62 3.79
CA SER A 377 -13.22 -22.90 2.43
C SER A 377 -14.22 -23.62 1.50
N GLY A 378 -15.51 -23.59 1.84
CA GLY A 378 -16.51 -24.40 1.12
C GLY A 378 -16.28 -25.91 1.23
N GLY A 379 -15.59 -26.35 2.30
CA GLY A 379 -15.28 -27.76 2.57
C GLY A 379 -14.03 -28.30 1.85
N LYS A 380 -13.25 -27.45 1.18
CA LYS A 380 -11.99 -27.85 0.55
C LYS A 380 -10.83 -27.80 1.55
N GLY A 381 -9.93 -28.78 1.48
CA GLY A 381 -8.67 -28.76 2.21
C GLY A 381 -7.66 -27.80 1.58
N PHE A 382 -6.53 -27.60 2.23
CA PHE A 382 -5.41 -26.86 1.68
C PHE A 382 -4.60 -27.75 0.72
N PRO A 383 -4.22 -27.28 -0.49
CA PRO A 383 -4.28 -25.89 -0.95
C PRO A 383 -5.54 -25.58 -1.78
N GLU A 384 -6.44 -26.53 -2.02
CA GLU A 384 -7.61 -26.36 -2.89
C GLU A 384 -8.61 -25.30 -2.39
N CYS A 385 -8.50 -24.90 -1.13
CA CYS A 385 -9.24 -23.80 -0.54
C CYS A 385 -8.77 -22.40 -0.95
N ILE A 386 -7.60 -22.28 -1.58
CA ILE A 386 -7.15 -21.03 -2.18
C ILE A 386 -7.94 -20.82 -3.48
N ASP A 387 -8.64 -19.69 -3.54
CA ASP A 387 -9.47 -19.28 -4.66
C ASP A 387 -9.27 -17.81 -5.03
N ALA A 388 -10.00 -17.33 -6.03
CA ALA A 388 -9.91 -15.93 -6.46
C ALA A 388 -10.21 -14.91 -5.34
N GLY A 389 -11.04 -15.26 -4.36
CA GLY A 389 -11.33 -14.42 -3.20
C GLY A 389 -10.11 -14.31 -2.27
N SER A 390 -9.45 -15.43 -2.00
CA SER A 390 -8.20 -15.48 -1.22
C SER A 390 -7.02 -14.73 -1.88
N MET A 391 -7.14 -14.42 -3.18
CA MET A 391 -6.20 -13.65 -3.98
C MET A 391 -6.69 -12.22 -4.27
N ALA A 392 -7.53 -11.66 -3.42
CA ALA A 392 -7.96 -10.27 -3.49
C ALA A 392 -7.71 -9.55 -2.16
N PHE A 393 -7.47 -8.23 -2.23
CA PHE A 393 -7.52 -7.37 -1.05
C PHE A 393 -8.97 -7.10 -0.67
N ARG A 394 -9.32 -7.34 0.59
CA ARG A 394 -10.66 -7.04 1.13
C ARG A 394 -10.95 -5.53 1.12
N GLU A 395 -12.21 -5.18 1.33
CA GLU A 395 -12.69 -3.80 1.26
C GLU A 395 -11.91 -2.83 2.16
N HIS A 396 -11.64 -3.22 3.41
CA HIS A 396 -10.85 -2.39 4.32
C HIS A 396 -9.44 -2.10 3.79
N ASP A 397 -8.73 -3.13 3.31
CA ASP A 397 -7.35 -3.01 2.85
C ASP A 397 -7.29 -2.25 1.53
N ARG A 398 -8.27 -2.49 0.65
CA ARG A 398 -8.50 -1.70 -0.56
C ARG A 398 -8.68 -0.23 -0.23
N PHE A 399 -9.61 0.11 0.67
CA PHE A 399 -9.82 1.49 1.09
C PHE A 399 -8.55 2.10 1.68
N TYR A 400 -7.83 1.34 2.50
CA TYR A 400 -6.58 1.78 3.09
C TYR A 400 -5.54 2.15 2.02
N MET A 401 -5.27 1.24 1.07
CA MET A 401 -4.33 1.46 -0.03
C MET A 401 -4.76 2.64 -0.92
N GLN A 402 -6.06 2.75 -1.20
CA GLN A 402 -6.60 3.78 -2.08
C GLN A 402 -6.57 5.17 -1.44
N HIS A 403 -7.02 5.28 -0.19
CA HIS A 403 -7.40 6.57 0.37
C HIS A 403 -6.54 7.05 1.53
N ARG A 404 -5.69 6.21 2.15
CA ARG A 404 -4.76 6.71 3.18
C ARG A 404 -3.68 7.62 2.57
N PRO A 405 -3.08 8.51 3.39
CA PRO A 405 -2.02 9.40 2.92
C PRO A 405 -0.82 8.67 2.34
N ASP A 406 -0.07 9.32 1.46
CA ASP A 406 1.15 8.75 0.87
C ASP A 406 2.16 8.35 1.94
N THR A 407 2.21 9.07 3.05
CA THR A 407 3.08 8.75 4.19
C THR A 407 2.83 7.36 4.78
N HIS A 408 1.63 6.80 4.59
CA HIS A 408 1.22 5.53 5.16
C HIS A 408 1.52 4.36 4.22
N VAL A 409 1.31 4.56 2.91
CA VAL A 409 1.33 3.48 1.92
C VAL A 409 2.58 3.46 1.04
N ARG A 410 3.34 4.56 0.95
CA ARG A 410 4.59 4.67 0.17
C ARG A 410 5.81 4.25 0.98
N PRO A 411 6.87 3.65 0.39
CA PRO A 411 8.14 3.42 1.06
C PRO A 411 8.77 4.70 1.59
N GLY A 412 9.56 4.56 2.66
CA GLY A 412 10.48 5.58 3.09
C GLY A 412 9.91 6.70 3.97
N PHE A 413 8.65 6.60 4.41
CA PHE A 413 8.04 7.56 5.34
C PHE A 413 7.95 7.02 6.76
N VAL A 414 7.04 6.07 6.98
CA VAL A 414 6.81 5.42 8.28
C VAL A 414 7.21 3.96 8.26
N ASN A 415 7.45 3.42 9.46
CA ASN A 415 7.78 2.02 9.65
C ASN A 415 6.56 1.12 9.40
N PHE A 416 6.82 -0.17 9.21
CA PHE A 416 5.79 -1.20 9.13
C PHE A 416 4.95 -1.28 10.42
N GLY A 417 3.66 -1.58 10.27
CA GLY A 417 2.67 -1.77 11.33
C GLY A 417 2.17 -0.49 12.00
N PHE A 418 2.91 0.62 11.94
CA PHE A 418 2.53 1.86 12.62
C PHE A 418 1.25 2.44 12.06
N SER A 419 1.25 2.68 10.76
CA SER A 419 0.19 3.45 10.16
C SER A 419 -1.09 2.65 10.01
N ALA A 420 -1.03 1.32 10.10
CA ALA A 420 -2.20 0.45 10.19
C ALA A 420 -3.04 0.75 11.43
N GLN A 421 -2.42 1.31 12.47
CA GLN A 421 -3.01 1.60 13.78
C GLN A 421 -3.18 3.10 14.01
N GLU A 422 -2.75 3.94 13.07
CA GLU A 422 -2.91 5.39 13.13
C GLU A 422 -4.27 5.80 12.57
N PHE A 423 -5.13 6.36 13.42
CA PHE A 423 -6.42 6.91 13.00
C PHE A 423 -6.32 8.37 12.54
N THR A 424 -5.12 8.96 12.59
CA THR A 424 -4.85 10.32 12.11
C THR A 424 -4.06 10.28 10.79
N PRO A 425 -4.34 11.17 9.83
CA PRO A 425 -5.46 12.10 9.85
C PRO A 425 -6.78 11.31 9.76
N PRO A 426 -7.88 11.82 10.33
CA PRO A 426 -9.11 11.05 10.41
C PRO A 426 -9.64 10.72 9.01
N MET A 427 -10.04 9.47 8.83
CA MET A 427 -10.65 9.01 7.58
C MET A 427 -12.05 9.61 7.43
N ASN A 428 -12.45 9.91 6.20
CA ASN A 428 -13.84 10.26 5.92
C ASN A 428 -14.60 9.02 5.44
N GLY A 429 -15.89 8.99 5.75
CA GLY A 429 -16.84 8.13 5.04
C GLY A 429 -17.09 8.64 3.61
N PRO A 430 -17.84 7.89 2.79
CA PRO A 430 -18.28 8.34 1.47
C PRO A 430 -19.09 9.64 1.56
N LEU A 431 -19.00 10.44 0.49
CA LEU A 431 -19.66 11.73 0.28
C LEU A 431 -21.05 11.60 -0.35
#